data_AF-A0A3P6FAU1-F1
#
_entry.id   AF-A0A3P6FAU1-F1
#
_cell.length_a   1.000
_cell.length_b   1.000
_cell.length_c   1.000
_cell.angle_alpha   90.00
_cell.angle_beta   90.00
_cell.angle_gamma   90.00
#
_symmetry.space_group_name_H-M   'P 1'
#
loop_
_entity.id
_entity.type
_entity.pdbx_description
1 polymer ?
#
loop_
_entity_poly.entity_id
_entity_poly.type
_entity_poly.pdbx_seq_one_letter_code
_entity_poly.pdbx_strand_id
1 'polypeptide(L)'
;MRLLVDGIRRGWRDSNGSMTKTTVEAKILLVLNKQLGCNKNYKHYMNRMKSLRKEYNSYAELFRCSSGFGWDPITKRFTAPDEAWKEYFKLSSILRENAGLQNTRFISVEEMFAIFMLTVGQNHDIA
;
A
#
# COMPACT_ATOMS: atom_id res chain seq x y z
N MET A 1 1.62 11.92 1.52
CA MET A 1 0.85 11.28 0.42
C MET A 1 -0.14 12.22 -0.27
N ARG A 2 -0.92 13.07 0.45
CA ARG A 2 -1.90 14.00 -0.17
C ARG A 2 -1.33 14.86 -1.32
N LEU A 3 -0.15 15.44 -1.14
CA LEU A 3 0.50 16.29 -2.14
C LEU A 3 0.80 15.56 -3.48
N LEU A 4 1.21 14.29 -3.43
CA LEU A 4 1.46 13.48 -4.63
C LEU A 4 0.15 13.14 -5.34
N VAL A 5 -0.88 12.75 -4.58
CA VAL A 5 -2.22 12.45 -5.11
C VAL A 5 -2.83 13.68 -5.78
N ASP A 6 -2.70 14.85 -5.17
CA ASP A 6 -3.21 16.09 -5.74
C ASP A 6 -2.43 16.49 -6.99
N GLY A 7 -1.10 16.30 -7.02
CA GLY A 7 -0.30 16.53 -8.22
C GLY A 7 -0.72 15.64 -9.40
N ILE A 8 -1.04 14.38 -9.11
CA ILE A 8 -1.58 13.41 -10.08
C ILE A 8 -2.94 13.87 -10.62
N ARG A 9 -3.85 14.33 -9.74
CA ARG A 9 -5.18 14.85 -10.12
C ARG A 9 -5.10 16.14 -10.92
N ARG A 10 -4.10 16.97 -10.65
CA ARG A 10 -3.82 18.24 -11.36
C ARG A 10 -3.05 18.04 -12.67
N GLY A 11 -2.80 16.79 -13.10
CA GLY A 11 -2.14 16.51 -14.36
C GLY A 11 -0.65 16.87 -14.39
N TRP A 12 0.05 16.87 -13.24
CA TRP A 12 1.49 17.16 -13.19
C TRP A 12 2.38 16.02 -13.73
N ARG A 13 1.75 14.94 -14.18
CA ARG A 13 2.38 13.75 -14.73
C ARG A 13 2.39 13.81 -16.26
N ASP A 14 3.47 13.33 -16.84
CA ASP A 14 3.64 13.15 -18.28
C ASP A 14 2.84 11.95 -18.80
N SER A 15 2.94 11.69 -20.10
CA SER A 15 2.31 10.54 -20.77
C SER A 15 2.72 9.18 -20.20
N ASN A 16 3.90 9.11 -19.56
CA ASN A 16 4.43 7.91 -18.93
C ASN A 16 4.02 7.82 -17.44
N GLY A 17 3.14 8.70 -16.98
CA GLY A 17 2.65 8.75 -15.60
C GLY A 17 3.67 9.28 -14.59
N SER A 18 4.78 9.85 -15.03
CA SER A 18 5.87 10.37 -14.19
C SER A 18 5.85 11.89 -14.11
N MET A 19 6.28 12.47 -12.99
CA MET A 19 6.45 13.93 -12.88
C MET A 19 7.88 14.30 -13.26
N THR A 20 8.06 15.39 -14.01
CA THR A 20 9.40 15.88 -14.38
C THR A 20 10.18 16.34 -13.15
N LYS A 21 11.51 16.26 -13.21
CA LYS A 21 12.39 16.71 -12.12
C LYS A 21 12.08 18.14 -11.68
N THR A 22 11.94 19.06 -12.65
CA THR A 22 11.58 20.47 -12.39
C THR A 22 10.26 20.59 -11.64
N THR A 23 9.23 19.83 -12.03
CA THR A 23 7.93 19.85 -11.36
C THR A 23 8.02 19.32 -9.93
N VAL A 24 8.77 18.23 -9.73
CA VAL A 24 8.99 17.65 -8.40
C VAL A 24 9.72 18.64 -7.50
N GLU A 25 10.79 19.26 -7.96
CA GLU A 25 11.56 20.24 -7.18
C GLU A 25 10.71 21.46 -6.82
N ALA A 26 10.01 22.05 -7.80
CA ALA A 26 9.24 23.28 -7.60
C ALA A 26 7.94 23.10 -6.82
N LYS A 27 7.25 21.95 -6.95
CA LYS A 27 5.89 21.76 -6.39
C LYS A 27 5.81 20.75 -5.26
N ILE A 28 6.64 19.70 -5.29
CA ILE A 28 6.60 18.64 -4.28
C ILE A 28 7.63 18.90 -3.18
N LEU A 29 8.91 18.99 -3.56
CA LEU A 29 10.01 19.13 -2.60
C LEU A 29 10.00 20.48 -1.91
N LEU A 30 9.70 21.58 -2.63
CA LEU A 30 9.56 22.91 -2.02
C LEU A 30 8.57 22.89 -0.84
N VAL A 31 7.37 22.35 -1.06
CA VAL A 31 6.31 22.29 -0.04
C VAL A 31 6.69 21.31 1.07
N LEU A 32 7.18 20.12 0.71
CA LEU A 32 7.54 19.08 1.67
C LEU A 32 8.68 19.52 2.60
N ASN A 33 9.73 20.11 2.05
CA ASN A 33 10.87 20.61 2.81
C ASN A 33 10.47 21.75 3.75
N LYS A 34 9.64 22.68 3.27
CA LYS A 34 9.12 23.78 4.09
C LYS A 34 8.21 23.29 5.22
N GLN A 35 7.29 22.38 4.93
CA GLN A 35 6.31 21.89 5.90
C GLN A 35 6.92 20.98 6.96
N LEU A 36 7.91 20.16 6.58
CA LEU A 36 8.52 19.17 7.48
C LEU A 36 9.87 19.63 8.03
N GLY A 37 10.34 20.83 7.70
CA GLY A 37 11.65 21.35 8.13
C GLY A 37 12.82 20.45 7.69
N CYS A 38 12.72 19.84 6.51
CA CYS A 38 13.70 18.86 6.03
C CYS A 38 14.37 19.31 4.73
N ASN A 39 15.45 18.65 4.34
CA ASN A 39 16.19 18.93 3.11
C ASN A 39 16.20 17.69 2.20
N LYS A 40 15.04 17.35 1.64
CA LYS A 40 14.92 16.29 0.64
C LYS A 40 15.22 16.86 -0.74
N ASN A 41 15.77 16.00 -1.59
CA ASN A 41 16.17 16.34 -2.97
C ASN A 41 15.54 15.32 -3.92
N TYR A 42 15.76 15.51 -5.23
CA TYR A 42 15.17 14.64 -6.24
C TYR A 42 15.54 13.16 -6.08
N LYS A 43 16.76 12.85 -5.63
CA LYS A 43 17.18 11.46 -5.37
C LYS A 43 16.35 10.83 -4.25
N HIS A 44 16.10 11.56 -3.17
CA HIS A 44 15.23 11.12 -2.08
C HIS A 44 13.79 10.85 -2.57
N TYR A 45 13.26 11.74 -3.43
CA TYR A 45 11.95 11.54 -4.06
C TYR A 45 11.92 10.26 -4.90
N MET A 46 12.90 10.06 -5.79
CA MET A 46 12.97 8.88 -6.65
C MET A 46 13.06 7.59 -5.84
N ASN A 47 13.84 7.59 -4.77
CA ASN A 47 13.91 6.45 -3.85
C ASN A 47 12.55 6.17 -3.22
N ARG A 48 11.83 7.19 -2.74
CA ARG A 48 10.49 7.01 -2.18
C ARG A 48 9.49 6.49 -3.22
N MET A 49 9.54 6.98 -4.46
CA MET A 49 8.68 6.50 -5.53
C MET A 49 8.97 5.03 -5.89
N LYS A 50 10.24 4.62 -5.87
CA LYS A 50 10.63 3.21 -6.05
C LYS A 50 10.09 2.34 -4.93
N SER A 51 10.23 2.76 -3.67
CA SER A 51 9.68 2.02 -2.52
C SER A 51 8.16 1.91 -2.60
N LEU A 52 7.45 3.00 -2.90
CA LEU A 52 5.99 3.00 -3.07
C LEU A 52 5.53 2.08 -4.21
N ARG A 53 6.27 2.06 -5.33
CA ARG A 53 5.97 1.15 -6.44
C ARG A 53 6.21 -0.31 -6.05
N LYS A 54 7.29 -0.60 -5.31
CA LYS A 54 7.56 -1.95 -4.80
C LYS A 54 6.44 -2.40 -3.86
N GLU A 55 6.06 -1.55 -2.90
CA GLU A 55 4.94 -1.79 -1.99
C GLU A 55 3.65 -2.06 -2.80
N TYR A 56 3.28 -1.17 -3.73
CA TYR A 56 2.11 -1.36 -4.59
C TYR A 56 2.16 -2.67 -5.37
N ASN A 57 3.28 -3.02 -5.99
CA ASN A 57 3.41 -4.25 -6.77
C ASN A 57 3.29 -5.49 -5.88
N SER A 58 3.89 -5.46 -4.69
CA SER A 58 3.71 -6.51 -3.70
C SER A 58 2.25 -6.66 -3.32
N TYR A 59 1.53 -5.56 -3.11
CA TYR A 59 0.09 -5.60 -2.86
C TYR A 59 -0.71 -6.07 -4.08
N ALA A 60 -0.37 -5.64 -5.28
CA ALA A 60 -1.06 -6.01 -6.51
C ALA A 60 -0.92 -7.51 -6.80
N GLU A 61 0.28 -8.07 -6.67
CA GLU A 61 0.52 -9.52 -6.76
C GLU A 61 -0.22 -10.27 -5.65
N LEU A 62 -0.23 -9.71 -4.44
CA LEU A 62 -0.96 -10.25 -3.31
C LEU A 62 -2.47 -10.34 -3.58
N PHE A 63 -3.07 -9.28 -4.13
CA PHE A 63 -4.45 -9.28 -4.58
C PHE A 63 -4.70 -10.20 -5.78
N ARG A 64 -3.70 -10.37 -6.66
CA ARG A 64 -3.80 -11.30 -7.80
C ARG A 64 -3.83 -12.76 -7.35
N CYS A 65 -3.18 -13.05 -6.22
CA CYS A 65 -3.03 -14.39 -5.67
C CYS A 65 -4.02 -14.72 -4.53
N SER A 66 -4.79 -13.76 -3.98
CA SER A 66 -5.74 -13.98 -2.88
C SER A 66 -7.22 -14.10 -3.32
N SER A 67 -7.75 -15.31 -3.18
CA SER A 67 -9.07 -15.70 -2.61
C SER A 67 -10.32 -14.79 -2.74
N GLY A 68 -10.54 -14.12 -3.87
CA GLY A 68 -11.84 -13.49 -4.17
C GLY A 68 -12.08 -12.12 -3.54
N PHE A 69 -11.02 -11.47 -3.03
CA PHE A 69 -11.08 -10.07 -2.60
C PHE A 69 -10.86 -9.11 -3.78
N GLY A 70 -11.84 -8.26 -4.03
CA GLY A 70 -11.79 -7.13 -4.97
C GLY A 70 -11.77 -5.78 -4.26
N TRP A 71 -11.43 -4.73 -5.01
CA TRP A 71 -11.53 -3.33 -4.57
C TRP A 71 -12.65 -2.64 -5.34
N ASP A 72 -13.64 -2.08 -4.63
CA ASP A 72 -14.68 -1.24 -5.24
C ASP A 72 -14.24 0.23 -5.25
N PRO A 73 -13.94 0.81 -6.43
CA PRO A 73 -13.49 2.20 -6.53
C PRO A 73 -14.59 3.23 -6.22
N ILE A 74 -15.87 2.85 -6.27
CA ILE A 74 -17.02 3.73 -6.02
C ILE A 74 -17.23 3.86 -4.50
N THR A 75 -17.42 2.72 -3.82
CA THR A 75 -17.64 2.73 -2.36
C THR A 75 -16.34 2.91 -1.57
N LYS A 76 -15.17 2.76 -2.23
CA LYS A 76 -13.83 2.77 -1.61
C LYS A 76 -13.72 1.74 -0.50
N ARG A 77 -14.29 0.56 -0.74
CA ARG A 77 -14.28 -0.57 0.19
C ARG A 77 -13.75 -1.81 -0.51
N PHE A 78 -13.21 -2.73 0.29
CA PHE A 78 -12.94 -4.08 -0.17
C PHE A 78 -14.26 -4.84 -0.28
N THR A 79 -14.39 -5.64 -1.34
CA THR A 79 -15.53 -6.51 -1.58
C THR A 79 -15.01 -7.93 -1.72
N ALA A 80 -15.63 -8.88 -1.05
CA ALA A 80 -15.30 -10.29 -1.19
C ALA A 80 -16.53 -11.13 -0.79
N PRO A 81 -16.62 -12.40 -1.23
CA PRO A 81 -17.58 -13.34 -0.69
C PRO A 81 -17.46 -13.47 0.84
N ASP A 82 -18.57 -13.77 1.51
CA ASP A 82 -18.60 -13.90 2.98
C ASP A 82 -17.65 -14.98 3.50
N GLU A 83 -17.43 -16.04 2.71
CA GLU A 83 -16.49 -17.11 3.01
C GLU A 83 -15.06 -16.59 3.10
N ALA A 84 -14.67 -15.71 2.17
CA ALA A 84 -13.35 -15.10 2.12
C ALA A 84 -13.12 -14.16 3.33
N TRP A 85 -14.15 -13.39 3.72
CA TRP A 85 -14.12 -12.59 4.94
C TRP A 85 -14.01 -13.45 6.21
N LYS A 86 -14.74 -14.56 6.28
CA LYS A 86 -14.74 -15.47 7.44
C LYS A 86 -13.37 -16.12 7.63
N GLU A 87 -12.74 -16.57 6.55
CA GLU A 87 -11.40 -17.15 6.59
C GLU A 87 -10.35 -16.10 6.99
N TYR A 88 -10.45 -14.90 6.42
CA TYR A 88 -9.60 -13.77 6.79
C TYR A 88 -9.70 -13.42 8.28
N PHE A 89 -10.91 -13.31 8.85
CA PHE A 89 -11.09 -12.99 10.27
C PHE A 89 -10.57 -14.10 11.19
N LYS A 90 -10.75 -15.37 10.82
CA LYS A 90 -10.20 -16.52 11.56
C LYS A 90 -8.68 -16.49 11.60
N LEU A 91 -8.03 -16.23 10.47
CA LEU A 91 -6.57 -16.12 10.39
C LEU A 91 -6.06 -14.89 11.15
N SER A 92 -6.77 -13.77 11.02
CA SER A 92 -6.48 -12.53 11.75
C SER A 92 -6.50 -12.73 13.26
N SER A 93 -7.51 -13.43 13.81
CA SER A 93 -7.60 -13.69 15.25
C SER A 93 -6.45 -14.56 15.77
N ILE A 94 -6.10 -15.63 15.03
CA ILE A 94 -4.98 -16.52 15.38
C ILE A 94 -3.66 -15.75 15.38
N LEU A 95 -3.47 -14.86 14.41
CA LEU A 95 -2.24 -14.10 14.27
C LEU A 95 -2.10 -12.99 15.31
N ARG A 96 -3.20 -12.32 15.67
CA ARG A 96 -3.20 -11.33 16.75
C ARG A 96 -2.82 -11.96 18.10
N GLU A 97 -3.20 -13.21 18.32
CA GLU A 97 -2.81 -13.99 19.49
C GLU A 97 -1.34 -14.37 19.49
N ASN A 98 -0.85 -14.93 18.38
CA ASN A 98 0.53 -15.40 18.29
C ASN A 98 1.58 -14.27 18.17
N ALA A 99 1.21 -13.12 17.59
CA ALA A 99 2.13 -11.99 17.37
C ALA A 99 2.01 -10.89 18.45
N GLY A 100 1.13 -11.04 19.45
CA GLY A 100 0.93 -10.04 20.50
C GLY A 100 0.28 -8.72 20.02
N LEU A 101 -0.44 -8.75 18.90
CA LEU A 101 -1.05 -7.57 18.25
C LEU A 101 -2.49 -7.29 18.71
N GLN A 102 -2.90 -7.82 19.86
CA GLN A 102 -4.31 -7.87 20.33
C GLN A 102 -5.01 -6.50 20.48
N ASN A 103 -4.28 -5.38 20.55
CA ASN A 103 -4.84 -4.05 20.87
C ASN A 103 -4.89 -3.04 19.70
N THR A 104 -4.69 -3.47 18.45
CA THR A 104 -4.84 -2.60 17.29
C THR A 104 -6.32 -2.52 16.87
N ARG A 105 -6.96 -1.37 17.14
CA ARG A 105 -8.39 -1.12 16.82
C ARG A 105 -8.66 -0.97 15.31
N PHE A 106 -7.62 -0.93 14.50
CA PHE A 106 -7.67 -0.86 13.05
C PHE A 106 -6.81 -1.98 12.47
N ILE A 107 -7.35 -2.71 11.52
CA ILE A 107 -6.56 -3.62 10.69
C ILE A 107 -5.65 -2.74 9.83
N SER A 108 -4.38 -2.69 10.18
CA SER A 108 -3.41 -1.96 9.38
C SER A 108 -3.06 -2.77 8.12
N VAL A 109 -2.56 -2.10 7.09
CA VAL A 109 -2.15 -2.76 5.84
C VAL A 109 -1.07 -3.82 6.14
N GLU A 110 -0.28 -3.60 7.18
CA GLU A 110 0.73 -4.53 7.69
C GLU A 110 0.11 -5.81 8.28
N GLU A 111 -1.05 -5.73 8.94
CA GLU A 111 -1.77 -6.92 9.42
C GLU A 111 -2.35 -7.73 8.26
N MET A 112 -2.94 -7.07 7.26
CA MET A 112 -3.43 -7.72 6.05
C MET A 112 -2.28 -8.40 5.28
N PHE A 113 -1.11 -7.75 5.23
CA PHE A 113 0.10 -8.28 4.62
C PHE A 113 0.68 -9.47 5.40
N ALA A 114 0.70 -9.40 6.73
CA ALA A 114 1.17 -10.50 7.59
C ALA A 114 0.28 -11.74 7.45
N ILE A 115 -1.05 -11.55 7.42
CA ILE A 115 -2.03 -12.64 7.21
C ILE A 115 -1.79 -13.31 5.86
N PHE A 116 -1.64 -12.53 4.78
CA PHE A 116 -1.38 -13.07 3.46
C PHE A 116 -0.03 -13.82 3.36
N MET A 117 1.07 -13.25 3.87
CA MET A 117 2.40 -13.86 3.79
C MET A 117 2.45 -15.22 4.51
N LEU A 118 1.68 -15.38 5.58
CA LEU A 118 1.59 -16.64 6.32
C LEU A 118 0.67 -17.66 5.62
N THR A 119 -0.38 -17.21 4.94
CA THR A 119 -1.31 -18.08 4.20
C THR A 119 -0.73 -18.58 2.88
N VAL A 120 0.02 -17.73 2.16
CA VAL A 120 0.66 -18.12 0.89
C VAL A 120 2.03 -18.76 1.11
N GLY A 121 2.77 -18.34 2.15
CA GLY A 121 4.06 -18.93 2.50
C GLY A 121 3.98 -20.38 3.00
N GLN A 122 2.83 -20.81 3.54
CA GLN A 122 2.62 -22.20 3.97
C GLN A 122 2.17 -23.14 2.84
N ASN A 123 1.83 -22.63 1.65
CA ASN A 123 1.39 -23.44 0.51
C ASN A 123 2.53 -23.87 -0.43
N HIS A 124 3.79 -23.68 -0.04
CA HIS A 124 4.96 -24.11 -0.82
C HIS A 124 5.62 -25.42 -0.35
N ASP A 125 5.12 -26.07 0.70
CA ASP A 125 5.70 -27.31 1.24
C ASP A 125 4.78 -28.54 1.13
N ILE A 126 3.97 -28.64 0.06
CA ILE A 126 3.38 -29.94 -0.32
C ILE A 126 3.38 -30.04 -1.86
N ALA A 127 4.49 -30.53 -2.40
CA ALA A 127 4.55 -31.25 -3.67
C ALA A 127 5.13 -32.65 -3.39
#